data_AF-M1ZQ62-F1
#
_entry.id   AF-M1ZQ62-F1
#
_cell.length_a   1.000
_cell.length_b   1.000
_cell.length_c   1.000
_cell.angle_alpha   90.00
_cell.angle_beta   90.00
_cell.angle_gamma   90.00
#
_symmetry.space_group_name_H-M   'P 1'
#
loop_
_entity.id
_entity.type
_entity.pdbx_description
1 polymer ?
#
loop_
_entity_poly.entity_id
_entity_poly.type
_entity_poly.pdbx_seq_one_letter_code
_entity_poly.pdbx_strand_id
1 'polypeptide(L)'
;VFKNLGFNIKLSNHVYDKYGYLSGKDIDRANDLMDMFIDPSVYMILCSRGGYGSMRMLPYLDFNIIKNNPKIFGGFSDITVLLNYITSKCGFTTFHCPMLSSNFNNMYTLKNFLEPLMNDFTSFEISNPNFVPLLSQTNDIVEGNLVGGNLSLICNTLGTPYEIDTMDNILFLEEISEPPYKIDRMLTQLILSGKIKSCSGLILGQFTNCNINDCENDFSLDE
;
A
#
# COMPACT_ATOMS: atom_id res chain seq x y z
N VAL A 1 0.02 -20.95 -7.44
CA VAL A 1 0.05 -20.02 -8.59
C VAL A 1 1.47 -19.70 -9.02
N PHE A 2 2.27 -18.93 -8.26
CA PHE A 2 3.59 -18.45 -8.70
C PHE A 2 4.60 -19.52 -9.15
N LYS A 3 4.75 -20.64 -8.43
CA LYS A 3 5.62 -21.74 -8.87
C LYS A 3 5.21 -22.32 -10.24
N ASN A 4 3.90 -22.39 -10.51
CA ASN A 4 3.38 -22.88 -11.80
C ASN A 4 3.62 -21.87 -12.94
N LEU A 5 3.81 -20.60 -12.60
CA LEU A 5 4.19 -19.54 -13.54
C LEU A 5 5.72 -19.47 -13.76
N GLY A 6 6.50 -20.36 -13.12
CA GLY A 6 7.94 -20.44 -13.29
C GLY A 6 8.76 -19.60 -12.30
N PHE A 7 8.13 -18.94 -11.32
CA PHE A 7 8.86 -18.17 -10.31
C PHE A 7 9.52 -19.06 -9.25
N ASN A 8 10.77 -18.73 -8.93
CA ASN A 8 11.43 -19.25 -7.75
C ASN A 8 10.97 -18.49 -6.50
N ILE A 9 10.59 -19.22 -5.45
CA ILE A 9 10.11 -18.62 -4.20
C ILE A 9 11.17 -18.79 -3.13
N LYS A 10 11.70 -17.67 -2.66
CA LYS A 10 12.56 -17.61 -1.47
C LYS A 10 11.71 -17.15 -0.29
N LEU A 11 11.74 -17.91 0.80
CA LEU A 11 11.12 -17.53 2.06
C LEU A 11 12.15 -16.85 2.95
N SER A 12 11.70 -15.89 3.75
CA SER A 12 12.53 -15.26 4.79
C SER A 12 12.65 -16.18 6.00
N ASN A 13 13.63 -15.93 6.87
CA ASN A 13 13.96 -16.84 7.97
C ASN A 13 12.85 -16.89 9.02
N HIS A 14 12.21 -15.74 9.28
CA HIS A 14 11.19 -15.57 10.30
C HIS A 14 9.75 -15.58 9.75
N VAL A 15 9.54 -16.04 8.50
CA VAL A 15 8.21 -15.98 7.85
C VAL A 15 7.10 -16.73 8.60
N TYR A 16 7.45 -17.72 9.42
CA TYR A 16 6.52 -18.53 10.20
C TYR A 16 6.50 -18.19 11.69
N ASP A 17 7.28 -17.20 12.12
CA ASP A 17 7.33 -16.79 13.51
C ASP A 17 6.01 -16.18 13.97
N LYS A 18 5.81 -16.18 15.29
CA LYS A 18 4.65 -15.59 15.94
C LYS A 18 5.08 -14.89 17.22
N TYR A 19 4.60 -13.67 17.40
CA TYR A 19 4.85 -12.88 18.60
C TYR A 19 3.58 -12.11 18.98
N GLY A 20 2.70 -12.77 19.75
CA GLY A 20 1.37 -12.23 20.05
C GLY A 20 0.53 -12.08 18.78
N TYR A 21 0.03 -10.85 18.53
CA TYR A 21 -0.68 -10.51 17.30
C TYR A 21 0.25 -10.17 16.11
N LEU A 22 1.58 -10.16 16.33
CA LEU A 22 2.59 -9.90 15.29
C LEU A 22 3.12 -11.21 14.68
N SER A 23 3.64 -11.12 13.45
CA SER A 23 4.28 -12.23 12.71
C SER A 23 5.74 -12.49 13.12
N GLY A 24 6.19 -11.95 14.26
CA GLY A 24 7.59 -12.03 14.70
C GLY A 24 8.00 -10.76 15.46
N LYS A 25 9.19 -10.76 16.05
CA LYS A 25 9.73 -9.56 16.70
C LYS A 25 10.03 -8.48 15.66
N ASP A 26 10.02 -7.23 16.09
CA ASP A 26 10.22 -6.08 15.18
C ASP A 26 11.58 -6.16 14.46
N ILE A 27 12.65 -6.53 15.17
CA ILE A 27 13.98 -6.70 14.60
C ILE A 27 14.09 -7.90 13.64
N ASP A 28 13.44 -9.02 13.96
CA ASP A 28 13.47 -10.23 13.14
C ASP A 28 12.78 -9.99 11.79
N ARG A 29 11.62 -9.31 11.81
CA ARG A 29 10.89 -8.90 10.61
C ARG A 29 11.67 -7.88 9.78
N ALA A 30 12.37 -6.95 10.44
CA ALA A 30 13.23 -5.97 9.77
C ALA A 30 14.42 -6.65 9.08
N ASN A 31 15.10 -7.57 9.78
CA ASN A 31 16.21 -8.35 9.22
C ASN A 31 15.75 -9.17 8.02
N ASP A 32 14.59 -9.84 8.11
CA ASP A 32 14.01 -10.57 6.99
C ASP A 32 13.83 -9.69 5.74
N LEU A 33 13.38 -8.44 5.91
CA LEU A 33 13.25 -7.49 4.81
C LEU A 33 14.62 -7.05 4.27
N MET A 34 15.56 -6.72 5.17
CA MET A 34 16.92 -6.29 4.80
C MET A 34 17.66 -7.40 4.03
N ASP A 35 17.57 -8.65 4.48
CA ASP A 35 18.17 -9.81 3.83
C ASP A 35 17.67 -10.00 2.39
N MET A 36 16.38 -9.73 2.15
CA MET A 36 15.79 -9.81 0.81
C MET A 36 16.25 -8.67 -0.10
N PHE A 37 16.47 -7.47 0.44
CA PHE A 37 17.07 -6.37 -0.33
C PHE A 37 18.55 -6.66 -0.66
N ILE A 38 19.32 -7.16 0.30
CA ILE A 38 20.76 -7.45 0.13
C ILE A 38 21.03 -8.60 -0.85
N ASP A 39 20.18 -9.64 -0.87
CA ASP A 39 20.43 -10.83 -1.69
C ASP A 39 20.26 -10.56 -3.20
N PRO A 40 21.33 -10.57 -4.02
CA PRO A 40 21.23 -10.26 -5.45
C PRO A 40 20.41 -11.28 -6.26
N SER A 41 20.09 -12.45 -5.72
CA SER A 41 19.23 -13.45 -6.38
C SER A 41 17.72 -13.14 -6.28
N VAL A 42 17.33 -12.20 -5.41
CA VAL A 42 15.93 -11.80 -5.22
C VAL A 42 15.62 -10.62 -6.15
N TYR A 43 14.67 -10.80 -7.07
CA TYR A 43 14.23 -9.72 -7.99
C TYR A 43 12.99 -8.98 -7.49
N MET A 44 12.17 -9.67 -6.69
CA MET A 44 10.92 -9.14 -6.15
C MET A 44 10.73 -9.56 -4.70
N ILE A 45 10.32 -8.61 -3.88
CA ILE A 45 9.94 -8.80 -2.49
C ILE A 45 8.44 -8.57 -2.40
N LEU A 46 7.67 -9.65 -2.27
CA LEU A 46 6.22 -9.62 -2.15
C LEU A 46 5.81 -9.92 -0.71
N CYS A 47 5.12 -8.98 -0.07
CA CYS A 47 4.64 -9.17 1.29
C CYS A 47 3.61 -10.32 1.34
N SER A 48 3.69 -11.15 2.36
CA SER A 48 2.84 -12.34 2.47
C SER A 48 1.39 -11.97 2.78
N ARG A 49 1.20 -11.00 3.67
CA ARG A 49 -0.07 -10.41 4.09
C ARG A 49 0.18 -9.08 4.79
N GLY A 50 -0.88 -8.30 4.97
CA GLY A 50 -0.90 -7.14 5.85
C GLY A 50 -1.21 -7.58 7.29
N GLY A 51 -1.79 -6.68 8.06
CA GLY A 51 -2.12 -6.91 9.47
C GLY A 51 -1.78 -5.69 10.28
N TYR A 52 -0.86 -5.85 11.22
CA TYR A 52 -0.36 -4.74 12.02
C TYR A 52 1.12 -4.94 12.32
N GLY A 53 1.86 -3.84 12.37
CA GLY A 53 3.21 -3.77 12.93
C GLY A 53 4.31 -3.47 11.93
N SER A 54 4.00 -3.18 10.66
CA SER A 54 4.99 -2.73 9.67
C SER A 54 5.67 -1.42 10.09
N MET A 55 4.91 -0.47 10.66
CA MET A 55 5.50 0.77 11.21
C MET A 55 6.54 0.52 12.31
N ARG A 56 6.40 -0.55 13.09
CA ARG A 56 7.33 -0.89 14.18
C ARG A 56 8.70 -1.34 13.65
N MET A 57 8.78 -1.74 12.38
CA MET A 57 10.03 -2.15 11.75
C MET A 57 10.88 -0.95 11.33
N LEU A 58 10.27 0.22 11.08
CA LEU A 58 10.92 1.37 10.46
C LEU A 58 12.23 1.81 11.15
N PRO A 59 12.33 1.85 12.50
CA PRO A 59 13.57 2.23 13.18
C PRO A 59 14.73 1.23 13.00
N TYR A 60 14.44 0.01 12.54
CA TYR A 60 15.43 -1.06 12.36
C TYR A 60 15.87 -1.23 10.90
N LEU A 61 15.29 -0.46 9.97
CA LEU A 61 15.62 -0.54 8.55
C LEU A 61 16.75 0.43 8.19
N ASP A 62 17.73 -0.06 7.44
CA ASP A 62 18.74 0.79 6.81
C ASP A 62 18.32 1.16 5.39
N PHE A 63 17.78 2.37 5.25
CA PHE A 63 17.30 2.88 3.97
C PHE A 63 18.42 3.15 2.96
N ASN A 64 19.69 3.29 3.37
CA ASN A 64 20.80 3.38 2.42
C ASN A 64 21.04 2.02 1.75
N ILE A 65 20.93 0.93 2.49
CA ILE A 65 21.01 -0.42 1.92
C ILE A 65 19.85 -0.64 0.94
N ILE A 66 18.62 -0.28 1.32
CA ILE A 66 17.44 -0.41 0.45
C ILE A 66 17.63 0.42 -0.83
N LYS A 67 18.05 1.68 -0.71
CA LYS A 67 18.36 2.57 -1.84
C LYS A 67 19.41 2.02 -2.79
N ASN A 68 20.45 1.38 -2.27
CA ASN A 68 21.54 0.83 -3.07
C ASN A 68 21.21 -0.55 -3.68
N ASN A 69 20.07 -1.15 -3.32
CA ASN A 69 19.62 -2.44 -3.85
C ASN A 69 18.15 -2.35 -4.32
N PRO A 70 17.82 -1.48 -5.31
CA PRO A 70 16.45 -1.30 -5.75
C PRO A 70 15.89 -2.58 -6.37
N LYS A 71 14.66 -2.94 -5.98
CA LYS A 71 13.95 -4.14 -6.41
C LYS A 71 12.46 -3.86 -6.43
N ILE A 72 11.70 -4.72 -7.10
CA ILE A 72 10.23 -4.67 -7.00
C ILE A 72 9.86 -4.99 -5.54
N PHE A 73 9.28 -4.03 -4.85
CA PHE A 73 8.72 -4.20 -3.51
C PHE A 73 7.22 -3.97 -3.55
N GLY A 74 6.43 -4.95 -3.09
CA GLY A 74 4.99 -4.96 -3.28
C GLY A 74 4.18 -5.46 -2.08
N GLY A 75 3.02 -4.85 -1.87
CA GLY A 75 2.02 -5.23 -0.88
C GLY A 75 0.91 -4.18 -0.80
N PHE A 76 -0.04 -4.34 0.12
CA PHE A 76 -1.06 -3.32 0.40
C PHE A 76 -1.47 -3.37 1.88
N SER A 77 -2.44 -2.56 2.31
CA SER A 77 -2.87 -2.47 3.72
C SER A 77 -1.69 -2.08 4.64
N ASP A 78 -1.34 -2.84 5.69
CA ASP A 78 -0.26 -2.56 6.67
C ASP A 78 1.09 -2.16 6.04
N ILE A 79 1.35 -2.59 4.81
CA ILE A 79 2.58 -2.31 4.07
C ILE A 79 2.64 -0.86 3.56
N THR A 80 1.51 -0.12 3.55
CA THR A 80 1.36 1.25 3.04
C THR A 80 2.49 2.19 3.47
N VAL A 81 2.87 2.17 4.76
CA VAL A 81 3.92 3.07 5.26
C VAL A 81 5.29 2.72 4.67
N LEU A 82 5.60 1.43 4.51
CA LEU A 82 6.83 0.99 3.89
C LEU A 82 6.89 1.39 2.41
N LEU A 83 5.79 1.23 1.66
CA LEU A 83 5.71 1.61 0.25
C LEU A 83 6.05 3.10 0.05
N ASN A 84 5.32 3.96 0.75
CA ASN A 84 5.49 5.41 0.61
C ASN A 84 6.87 5.86 1.08
N TYR A 85 7.33 5.37 2.23
CA TYR A 85 8.61 5.81 2.78
C TYR A 85 9.81 5.31 1.99
N ILE A 86 9.79 4.06 1.52
CA ILE A 86 10.83 3.54 0.63
C ILE A 86 10.85 4.34 -0.66
N THR A 87 9.69 4.59 -1.28
CA THR A 87 9.62 5.37 -2.53
C THR A 87 10.23 6.77 -2.33
N SER A 88 9.80 7.48 -1.29
CA SER A 88 10.27 8.84 -1.00
C SER A 88 11.76 8.90 -0.64
N LYS A 89 12.26 7.98 0.21
CA LYS A 89 13.64 8.02 0.70
C LYS A 89 14.65 7.34 -0.23
N CYS A 90 14.24 6.30 -0.94
CA CYS A 90 15.12 5.47 -1.73
C CYS A 90 15.08 5.82 -3.23
N GLY A 91 14.05 6.52 -3.69
CA GLY A 91 13.98 7.06 -5.06
C GLY A 91 13.68 6.00 -6.13
N PHE A 92 13.01 4.90 -5.77
CA PHE A 92 12.51 3.92 -6.73
C PHE A 92 11.05 3.55 -6.42
N THR A 93 10.32 3.13 -7.46
CA THR A 93 8.90 2.81 -7.38
C THR A 93 8.64 1.54 -6.58
N THR A 94 7.67 1.61 -5.66
CA THR A 94 7.09 0.45 -4.98
C THR A 94 5.64 0.25 -5.44
N PHE A 95 5.06 -0.92 -5.17
CA PHE A 95 3.79 -1.33 -5.74
C PHE A 95 2.74 -1.56 -4.67
N HIS A 96 1.69 -0.73 -4.67
CA HIS A 96 0.46 -1.03 -3.93
C HIS A 96 -0.31 -2.13 -4.69
N CYS A 97 -0.10 -3.39 -4.30
CA CYS A 97 -0.50 -4.54 -5.12
C CYS A 97 -0.91 -5.77 -4.29
N PRO A 98 -1.56 -6.78 -4.90
CA PRO A 98 -1.96 -8.00 -4.20
C PRO A 98 -0.81 -8.67 -3.46
N MET A 99 -1.07 -9.16 -2.24
CA MET A 99 -0.10 -9.88 -1.41
C MET A 99 -0.20 -11.38 -1.64
N LEU A 100 0.74 -12.19 -1.12
CA LEU A 100 0.70 -13.64 -1.29
C LEU A 100 -0.63 -14.27 -0.84
N SER A 101 -1.27 -13.71 0.19
CA SER A 101 -2.57 -14.13 0.70
C SER A 101 -3.77 -13.71 -0.16
N SER A 102 -3.56 -12.90 -1.21
CA SER A 102 -4.62 -12.44 -2.11
C SER A 102 -5.11 -13.57 -3.04
N ASN A 103 -6.31 -13.39 -3.59
CA ASN A 103 -6.91 -14.37 -4.50
C ASN A 103 -6.32 -14.28 -5.92
N PHE A 104 -5.21 -14.96 -6.16
CA PHE A 104 -4.60 -15.08 -7.49
C PHE A 104 -5.34 -16.03 -8.45
N ASN A 105 -6.46 -16.64 -8.05
CA ASN A 105 -7.33 -17.34 -9.00
C ASN A 105 -8.26 -16.35 -9.73
N ASN A 106 -8.39 -15.11 -9.25
CA ASN A 106 -9.04 -14.05 -10.00
C ASN A 106 -8.13 -13.60 -11.15
N MET A 107 -8.55 -13.87 -12.39
CA MET A 107 -7.77 -13.57 -13.59
C MET A 107 -7.56 -12.06 -13.79
N TYR A 108 -8.51 -11.21 -13.42
CA TYR A 108 -8.34 -9.76 -13.48
C TYR A 108 -7.22 -9.32 -12.53
N THR A 109 -7.22 -9.81 -11.29
CA THR A 109 -6.15 -9.53 -10.31
C THR A 109 -4.80 -10.06 -10.78
N LEU A 110 -4.73 -11.31 -11.22
CA LEU A 110 -3.47 -11.93 -11.65
C LEU A 110 -2.88 -11.21 -12.87
N LYS A 111 -3.71 -10.87 -13.87
CA LYS A 111 -3.29 -10.17 -15.08
C LYS A 111 -2.74 -8.77 -14.75
N ASN A 112 -3.52 -7.95 -14.04
CA ASN A 112 -3.11 -6.58 -13.69
C ASN A 112 -1.91 -6.55 -12.73
N PHE A 113 -1.68 -7.61 -11.96
CA PHE A 113 -0.48 -7.74 -11.16
C PHE A 113 0.76 -8.11 -12.00
N LEU A 114 0.65 -9.09 -12.90
CA LEU A 114 1.81 -9.60 -13.64
C LEU A 114 2.19 -8.73 -14.84
N GLU A 115 1.23 -8.16 -15.56
CA GLU A 115 1.52 -7.35 -16.75
C GLU A 115 2.56 -6.26 -16.49
N PRO A 116 2.34 -5.30 -15.55
CA PRO A 116 3.29 -4.22 -15.27
C PRO A 116 4.62 -4.69 -14.68
N LEU A 117 4.68 -5.92 -14.16
CA LEU A 117 5.91 -6.47 -13.55
C LEU A 117 6.76 -7.29 -14.53
N MET A 118 6.15 -7.79 -15.61
CA MET A 118 6.80 -8.74 -16.53
C MET A 118 7.02 -8.18 -17.94
N ASN A 119 6.51 -6.98 -18.24
CA ASN A 119 6.61 -6.38 -19.56
C ASN A 119 7.05 -4.92 -19.44
N ASP A 120 7.71 -4.43 -20.49
CA ASP A 120 8.09 -3.03 -20.61
C ASP A 120 6.92 -2.20 -21.16
N PHE A 121 6.65 -1.06 -20.53
CA PHE A 121 5.62 -0.12 -20.97
C PHE A 121 6.20 1.28 -21.11
N THR A 122 5.88 1.96 -22.21
CA THR A 122 6.07 3.42 -22.32
C THR A 122 5.00 4.19 -21.57
N SER A 123 3.80 3.61 -21.49
CA SER A 123 2.66 4.08 -20.70
C SER A 123 1.77 2.88 -20.35
N PHE A 124 1.16 2.90 -19.17
CA PHE A 124 0.25 1.87 -18.70
C PHE A 124 -1.03 2.53 -18.19
N GLU A 125 -2.15 2.26 -18.85
CA GLU A 125 -3.46 2.76 -18.43
C GLU A 125 -4.08 1.78 -17.42
N ILE A 126 -4.47 2.30 -16.26
CA ILE A 126 -5.20 1.52 -15.26
C ILE A 126 -6.69 1.70 -15.51
N SER A 127 -7.36 0.61 -15.89
CA SER A 127 -8.81 0.60 -16.08
C SER A 127 -9.49 -0.29 -15.04
N ASN A 128 -10.54 0.25 -14.41
CA ASN A 128 -11.42 -0.56 -13.58
C ASN A 128 -12.05 -1.69 -14.40
N PRO A 129 -12.38 -2.84 -13.77
CA PRO A 129 -13.15 -3.86 -14.46
C PRO A 129 -14.53 -3.29 -14.80
N ASN A 130 -15.15 -3.77 -15.89
CA ASN A 130 -16.41 -3.22 -16.42
C ASN A 130 -17.58 -3.10 -15.41
N PHE A 131 -17.53 -3.85 -14.31
CA PHE A 131 -18.54 -3.86 -13.25
C PHE A 131 -18.22 -2.92 -12.08
N VAL A 132 -17.10 -2.20 -12.09
CA VAL A 132 -16.74 -1.18 -11.10
C VAL A 132 -16.68 0.17 -11.80
N PRO A 133 -17.69 1.04 -11.64
CA PRO A 133 -17.70 2.35 -12.30
C PRO A 133 -16.55 3.20 -11.76
N LEU A 134 -15.92 3.97 -12.66
CA LEU A 134 -15.04 5.07 -12.28
C LEU A 134 -15.89 6.34 -12.24
N LEU A 135 -16.00 6.94 -11.06
CA LEU A 135 -16.75 8.17 -10.85
C LEU A 135 -15.75 9.33 -10.72
N SER A 136 -16.04 10.45 -11.38
CA SER A 136 -15.26 11.68 -11.24
C SER A 136 -16.18 12.83 -10.86
N GLN A 137 -15.73 13.65 -9.90
CA GLN A 137 -16.41 14.88 -9.49
C GLN A 137 -16.01 16.09 -10.35
N THR A 138 -14.99 15.93 -11.19
CA THR A 138 -14.42 16.98 -12.04
C THR A 138 -14.00 16.41 -13.41
N ASN A 139 -13.85 17.27 -14.41
CA ASN A 139 -13.28 16.94 -15.72
C ASN A 139 -11.81 17.39 -15.85
N ASP A 140 -11.20 17.85 -14.76
CA ASP A 140 -9.81 18.32 -14.74
C ASP A 140 -8.84 17.17 -14.94
N ILE A 141 -7.73 17.46 -15.61
CA ILE A 141 -6.62 16.54 -15.80
C ILE A 141 -5.49 17.00 -14.90
N VAL A 142 -4.97 16.06 -14.09
CA VAL A 142 -3.89 16.30 -13.14
C VAL A 142 -2.79 15.27 -13.34
N GLU A 143 -1.55 15.69 -13.12
CA GLU A 143 -0.36 14.85 -13.21
C GLU A 143 0.44 14.97 -11.92
N GLY A 144 1.02 13.86 -11.48
CA GLY A 144 1.83 13.80 -10.26
C GLY A 144 2.17 12.36 -9.92
N ASN A 145 3.10 12.16 -8.98
CA ASN A 145 3.40 10.81 -8.51
C ASN A 145 2.22 10.28 -7.69
N LEU A 146 1.94 8.99 -7.83
CA LEU A 146 0.94 8.34 -6.99
C LEU A 146 1.52 8.04 -5.61
N VAL A 147 0.88 8.57 -4.56
CA VAL A 147 1.21 8.30 -3.14
C VAL A 147 -0.06 7.87 -2.41
N GLY A 148 0.09 7.19 -1.27
CA GLY A 148 -1.04 6.80 -0.41
C GLY A 148 -1.22 5.29 -0.28
N GLY A 149 -2.47 4.82 -0.27
CA GLY A 149 -2.86 3.47 0.14
C GLY A 149 -3.89 3.51 1.26
N ASN A 150 -3.67 2.74 2.33
CA ASN A 150 -4.65 2.63 3.41
C ASN A 150 -4.79 3.93 4.22
N LEU A 151 -6.01 4.47 4.32
CA LEU A 151 -6.32 5.74 4.97
C LEU A 151 -5.86 5.78 6.43
N SER A 152 -6.23 4.78 7.24
CA SER A 152 -5.84 4.70 8.64
C SER A 152 -4.33 4.77 8.83
N LEU A 153 -3.59 4.03 8.01
CA LEU A 153 -2.13 3.99 8.12
C LEU A 153 -1.48 5.28 7.67
N ILE A 154 -2.01 5.95 6.66
CA ILE A 154 -1.55 7.28 6.27
C ILE A 154 -1.72 8.26 7.42
N CYS A 155 -2.90 8.31 8.04
CA CYS A 155 -3.16 9.16 9.21
C CYS A 155 -2.20 8.85 10.38
N ASN A 156 -1.87 7.58 10.60
CA ASN A 156 -0.93 7.16 11.64
C ASN A 156 0.52 7.64 11.42
N THR A 157 0.89 8.04 10.19
CA THR A 157 2.22 8.59 9.91
C THR A 157 2.37 10.07 10.25
N LEU A 158 1.26 10.81 10.42
CA LEU A 158 1.28 12.25 10.63
C LEU A 158 2.00 12.61 11.93
N GLY A 159 2.89 13.59 11.87
CA GLY A 159 3.75 14.03 12.97
C GLY A 159 4.96 13.12 13.23
N THR A 160 5.24 12.14 12.35
CA THR A 160 6.39 11.24 12.48
C THR A 160 7.44 11.50 11.39
N PRO A 161 8.69 11.01 11.55
CA PRO A 161 9.69 11.07 10.47
C PRO A 161 9.30 10.30 9.20
N TYR A 162 8.24 9.50 9.25
CA TYR A 162 7.72 8.66 8.18
C TYR A 162 6.43 9.21 7.58
N GLU A 163 6.10 10.46 7.90
CA GLU A 163 4.93 11.17 7.39
C GLU A 163 4.88 11.16 5.86
N ILE A 164 3.69 10.88 5.31
CA ILE A 164 3.46 10.92 3.88
C ILE A 164 3.72 12.32 3.31
N ASP A 165 4.35 12.37 2.13
CA ASP A 165 4.49 13.60 1.35
C ASP A 165 3.43 13.65 0.25
N THR A 166 2.45 14.53 0.44
CA THR A 166 1.34 14.74 -0.49
C THR A 166 1.54 15.94 -1.39
N MET A 167 2.61 16.73 -1.21
CA MET A 167 2.83 17.95 -1.97
C MET A 167 3.02 17.63 -3.46
N ASP A 168 2.19 18.25 -4.31
CA ASP A 168 2.20 18.10 -5.78
C ASP A 168 2.02 16.66 -6.29
N ASN A 169 1.61 15.73 -5.42
CA ASN A 169 1.37 14.32 -5.73
C ASN A 169 -0.13 14.02 -5.89
N ILE A 170 -0.45 12.89 -6.52
CA ILE A 170 -1.82 12.35 -6.56
C ILE A 170 -1.98 11.43 -5.35
N LEU A 171 -2.90 11.77 -4.45
CA LEU A 171 -3.19 11.01 -3.24
C LEU A 171 -4.23 9.92 -3.51
N PHE A 172 -3.86 8.66 -3.32
CA PHE A 172 -4.76 7.51 -3.37
C PHE A 172 -5.14 7.05 -1.97
N LEU A 173 -6.44 6.89 -1.69
CA LEU A 173 -6.96 6.44 -0.39
C LEU A 173 -7.89 5.25 -0.55
N GLU A 174 -7.65 4.18 0.19
CA GLU A 174 -8.55 3.04 0.37
C GLU A 174 -8.71 2.70 1.85
N GLU A 175 -9.79 2.01 2.22
CA GLU A 175 -9.99 1.57 3.60
C GLU A 175 -10.82 0.29 3.68
N ILE A 176 -10.69 -0.42 4.79
CA ILE A 176 -11.47 -1.61 5.07
C ILE A 176 -11.95 -1.65 6.53
N SER A 177 -13.23 -1.98 6.71
CA SER A 177 -13.82 -2.28 8.02
C SER A 177 -13.76 -1.16 9.05
N GLU A 178 -13.73 0.10 8.62
CA GLU A 178 -13.88 1.25 9.50
C GLU A 178 -15.25 1.93 9.29
N PRO A 179 -16.00 2.24 10.36
CA PRO A 179 -17.30 2.90 10.24
C PRO A 179 -17.17 4.35 9.72
N PRO A 180 -18.23 4.92 9.11
CA PRO A 180 -18.21 6.23 8.46
C PRO A 180 -17.67 7.35 9.35
N TYR A 181 -18.08 7.44 10.64
CA TYR A 181 -17.58 8.48 11.55
C TYR A 181 -16.05 8.44 11.75
N LYS A 182 -15.41 7.27 11.62
CA LYS A 182 -13.94 7.19 11.66
C LYS A 182 -13.31 7.60 10.35
N ILE A 183 -13.93 7.26 9.21
CA ILE A 183 -13.51 7.73 7.89
C ILE A 183 -13.55 9.27 7.88
N ASP A 184 -14.67 9.87 8.27
CA ASP A 184 -14.83 11.32 8.39
C ASP A 184 -13.74 11.93 9.28
N ARG A 185 -13.51 11.37 10.48
CA ARG A 185 -12.44 11.84 11.37
C ARG A 185 -11.06 11.80 10.70
N MET A 186 -10.74 10.75 9.97
CA MET A 186 -9.45 10.58 9.29
C MET A 186 -9.30 11.54 8.10
N LEU A 187 -10.34 11.71 7.29
CA LEU A 187 -10.37 12.70 6.21
C LEU A 187 -10.25 14.12 6.78
N THR A 188 -10.98 14.43 7.84
CA THR A 188 -10.89 15.70 8.57
C THR A 188 -9.46 15.94 9.07
N GLN A 189 -8.79 14.92 9.62
CA GLN A 189 -7.39 15.02 10.02
C GLN A 189 -6.46 15.33 8.84
N LEU A 190 -6.66 14.72 7.67
CA LEU A 190 -5.90 15.01 6.45
C LEU A 190 -6.18 16.43 5.90
N ILE A 191 -7.41 16.93 6.04
CA ILE A 191 -7.76 18.31 5.69
C ILE A 191 -7.04 19.28 6.63
N LEU A 192 -7.17 19.09 7.95
CA LEU A 192 -6.62 19.98 8.97
C LEU A 192 -5.09 19.98 8.99
N SER A 193 -4.45 18.87 8.63
CA SER A 193 -2.99 18.79 8.45
C SER A 193 -2.52 19.36 7.10
N GLY A 194 -3.44 19.81 6.23
CA GLY A 194 -3.13 20.39 4.93
C GLY A 194 -2.77 19.37 3.84
N LYS A 195 -2.81 18.07 4.14
CA LYS A 195 -2.41 17.01 3.20
C LYS A 195 -3.28 16.96 1.96
N ILE A 196 -4.60 17.01 2.13
CA ILE A 196 -5.54 17.08 1.01
C ILE A 196 -5.39 18.38 0.21
N LYS A 197 -5.11 19.51 0.87
CA LYS A 197 -4.92 20.78 0.16
C LYS A 197 -3.64 20.81 -0.67
N SER A 198 -2.62 20.05 -0.26
CA SER A 198 -1.31 20.03 -0.93
C SER A 198 -1.21 19.08 -2.11
N CYS A 199 -2.14 18.13 -2.28
CA CYS A 199 -2.10 17.18 -3.38
C CYS A 199 -2.65 17.76 -4.68
N SER A 200 -2.07 17.34 -5.81
CA SER A 200 -2.52 17.70 -7.16
C SER A 200 -3.83 17.02 -7.54
N GLY A 201 -4.14 15.87 -6.93
CA GLY A 201 -5.36 15.11 -7.20
C GLY A 201 -5.65 14.10 -6.09
N LEU A 202 -6.91 13.67 -6.01
CA LEU A 202 -7.38 12.68 -5.06
C LEU A 202 -8.05 11.53 -5.81
N ILE A 203 -7.63 10.31 -5.50
CA ILE A 203 -8.25 9.07 -5.99
C ILE A 203 -8.77 8.32 -4.76
N LEU A 204 -10.07 8.03 -4.75
CA LEU A 204 -10.69 7.19 -3.74
C LEU A 204 -10.83 5.77 -4.31
N GLY A 205 -10.13 4.83 -3.69
CA GLY A 205 -10.29 3.40 -3.92
C GLY A 205 -11.56 2.87 -3.23
N GLN A 206 -11.60 1.56 -3.03
CA GLN A 206 -12.74 0.93 -2.37
C GLN A 206 -12.65 1.08 -0.85
N PHE A 207 -13.77 1.46 -0.24
CA PHE A 207 -13.99 1.48 1.20
C PHE A 207 -14.79 0.24 1.59
N THR A 208 -14.09 -0.87 1.76
CA THR A 208 -14.69 -2.20 1.85
C THR A 208 -15.27 -2.45 3.24
N ASN A 209 -16.55 -2.83 3.35
CA ASN A 209 -17.21 -3.05 4.64
C ASN A 209 -17.12 -1.84 5.59
N CYS A 210 -17.12 -0.62 5.04
CA CYS A 210 -17.07 0.63 5.82
C CYS A 210 -18.46 1.23 6.10
N ASN A 211 -19.54 0.50 5.76
CA ASN A 211 -20.90 0.91 6.06
C ASN A 211 -21.33 0.43 7.46
N ILE A 212 -22.29 1.13 8.06
CA ILE A 212 -22.94 0.71 9.32
C ILE A 212 -24.08 -0.24 8.98
N ASN A 213 -24.14 -1.37 9.69
CA ASN A 213 -25.20 -2.36 9.47
C ASN A 213 -26.48 -2.10 10.30
N ASP A 214 -26.45 -1.33 11.40
CA ASP A 214 -27.53 -1.37 12.41
C ASP A 214 -27.80 -0.07 13.21
N CYS A 215 -27.73 1.14 12.63
CA CYS A 215 -28.19 2.35 13.35
C CYS A 215 -29.08 3.24 12.47
N GLU A 216 -30.36 3.35 12.83
CA GLU A 216 -31.40 4.10 12.11
C GLU A 216 -31.19 5.64 12.08
N ASN A 217 -30.10 6.18 12.66
CA ASN A 217 -29.86 7.63 12.78
C ASN A 217 -28.39 8.04 12.54
N ASP A 218 -27.60 7.22 11.83
CA ASP A 218 -26.19 7.55 11.53
C ASP A 218 -25.98 7.82 10.04
N PHE A 219 -24.94 8.59 9.69
CA PHE A 219 -24.59 8.84 8.29
C PHE A 219 -23.97 7.59 7.66
N SER A 220 -24.36 7.32 6.41
CA SER A 220 -23.73 6.31 5.57
C SER A 220 -22.39 6.78 5.01
N LEU A 221 -21.68 5.91 4.29
CA LEU A 221 -20.44 6.28 3.61
C LEU A 221 -20.69 7.21 2.40
N ASP A 222 -21.89 7.14 1.81
CA ASP A 222 -22.25 7.91 0.61
C ASP A 222 -22.67 9.36 0.94
N GLU A 223 -22.95 9.65 2.21
CA GLU A 223 -23.36 10.97 2.75
C GLU A 223 -22.17 11.76 3.29
#